data_AF-A0A7W1BDK3-F1
#
_entry.id   AF-A0A7W1BDK3-F1
#
_cell.length_a   1.000
_cell.length_b   1.000
_cell.length_c   1.000
_cell.angle_alpha   90.00
_cell.angle_beta   90.00
_cell.angle_gamma   90.00
#
_symmetry.space_group_name_H-M   'P 1'
#
loop_
_entity.id
_entity.type
_entity.pdbx_description
1 polymer ?
#
loop_
_entity_poly.entity_id
_entity_poly.type
_entity_poly.pdbx_seq_one_letter_code
_entity_poly.pdbx_strand_id
1 'polypeptide(L)'
;MTFSPDAEQEAVLRHDRGPMLVTGPSGTGKTAVLTERFARLVEGGADPERIALVVRTRRARGLARRALLARVSGSLPALRVVTVHGLAYHVVSARFARLGYREPPPVLSAVDQFSKVGELMRGEDPASWPAYGSMLGLRGFADQLRQF
;
A
#
# COMPACT_ATOMS: atom_id res chain seq x y z
N MET A 1 2.79 13.38 -23.86
CA MET A 1 2.00 14.59 -23.56
C MET A 1 2.73 15.35 -22.46
N THR A 2 3.07 16.61 -22.73
CA THR A 2 3.78 17.47 -21.79
C THR A 2 2.77 18.00 -20.76
N PHE A 3 3.06 17.82 -19.47
CA PHE A 3 2.24 18.37 -18.39
C PHE A 3 2.43 19.90 -18.36
N SER A 4 1.34 20.67 -18.43
CA SER A 4 1.35 22.13 -18.38
C SER A 4 0.58 22.60 -17.14
N PRO A 5 1.26 23.03 -16.07
CA PRO A 5 0.60 23.46 -14.84
C PRO A 5 -0.10 24.81 -15.01
N ASP A 6 -1.27 24.95 -14.36
CA ASP A 6 -1.84 26.27 -14.05
C ASP A 6 -1.12 26.92 -12.85
N ALA A 7 -1.54 28.12 -12.46
CA ALA A 7 -0.90 28.87 -11.37
C ALA A 7 -0.98 28.15 -10.01
N GLU A 8 -2.08 27.46 -9.72
CA GLU A 8 -2.27 26.73 -8.45
C GLU A 8 -1.42 25.46 -8.43
N GLN A 9 -1.36 24.74 -9.55
CA GLN A 9 -0.50 23.57 -9.71
C GLN A 9 0.97 23.95 -9.65
N GLU A 10 1.36 25.09 -10.22
CA GLU A 10 2.74 25.59 -10.12
C GLU A 10 3.11 25.92 -8.66
N ALA A 11 2.19 26.46 -7.86
CA ALA A 11 2.41 26.64 -6.42
C ALA A 11 2.67 25.32 -5.69
N VAL A 12 1.93 24.25 -6.02
CA VAL A 12 2.17 22.89 -5.49
C VAL A 12 3.55 22.36 -5.88
N LEU A 13 4.01 22.63 -7.11
CA LEU A 13 5.31 22.18 -7.60
C LEU A 13 6.48 22.94 -6.99
N ARG A 14 6.29 24.22 -6.63
CA ARG A 14 7.30 25.08 -5.99
C ARG A 14 7.41 24.88 -4.48
N HIS A 15 6.49 24.12 -3.88
CA HIS A 15 6.51 23.84 -2.45
C HIS A 15 7.78 23.11 -2.03
N ASP A 16 8.64 23.79 -1.26
CA ASP A 16 9.94 23.29 -0.81
C ASP A 16 9.79 22.34 0.41
N ARG A 17 9.34 22.88 1.55
CA ARG A 17 9.38 22.19 2.84
C ARG A 17 8.10 22.38 3.66
N GLY A 18 7.88 21.46 4.60
CA GLY A 18 6.73 21.45 5.49
C GLY A 18 5.49 20.75 4.89
N PRO A 19 4.45 20.54 5.70
CA PRO A 19 3.22 19.93 5.25
C PRO A 19 2.46 20.87 4.31
N MET A 20 1.83 20.31 3.27
CA MET A 20 0.96 21.02 2.35
C MET A 20 -0.29 20.17 2.07
N LEU A 21 -1.46 20.80 2.18
CA LEU A 21 -2.74 20.19 1.82
C LEU A 21 -3.18 20.72 0.45
N VAL A 22 -3.37 19.81 -0.51
CA VAL A 22 -3.86 20.14 -1.86
C VAL A 22 -5.29 19.63 -2.01
N THR A 23 -6.25 20.55 -2.09
CA THR A 23 -7.68 20.24 -2.26
C THR A 23 -8.18 20.70 -3.63
N GLY A 24 -9.29 20.13 -4.08
CA GLY A 24 -10.00 20.61 -5.27
C GLY A 24 -11.01 19.58 -5.80
N PRO A 25 -11.93 19.97 -6.68
CA PRO A 25 -12.90 19.07 -7.32
C PRO A 25 -12.28 17.89 -8.06
N SER A 26 -13.06 16.85 -8.37
CA SER A 26 -12.60 15.79 -9.27
C SER A 26 -12.20 16.37 -10.62
N GLY A 27 -11.12 15.85 -11.24
CA GLY A 27 -10.68 16.29 -12.56
C GLY A 27 -9.68 17.45 -12.58
N THR A 28 -9.42 18.14 -11.47
CA THR A 28 -8.46 19.27 -11.40
C THR A 28 -6.97 18.91 -11.51
N GLY A 29 -6.64 17.70 -11.98
CA GLY A 29 -5.25 17.30 -12.18
C GLY A 29 -4.44 16.97 -10.92
N LYS A 30 -5.05 16.84 -9.72
CA LYS A 30 -4.35 16.46 -8.46
C LYS A 30 -3.38 15.29 -8.60
N THR A 31 -3.80 14.22 -9.28
CA THR A 31 -2.92 13.06 -9.51
C THR A 31 -1.75 13.40 -10.42
N ALA A 32 -2.00 14.20 -11.46
CA ALA A 32 -0.98 14.61 -12.42
C ALA A 32 0.04 15.55 -11.75
N VAL A 33 -0.39 16.55 -10.99
CA VAL A 33 0.52 17.46 -10.28
C VAL A 33 1.33 16.74 -9.21
N LEU A 34 0.76 15.77 -8.47
CA LEU A 34 1.54 14.97 -7.51
C LEU A 34 2.57 14.05 -8.20
N THR A 35 2.24 13.54 -9.38
CA THR A 35 3.15 12.73 -10.19
C THR A 35 4.29 13.59 -10.73
N GLU A 36 3.98 14.77 -11.26
CA GLU A 36 4.98 15.73 -11.73
C GLU A 36 5.86 16.20 -10.57
N ARG A 37 5.28 16.48 -9.39
CA ARG A 37 6.05 16.86 -8.21
C ARG A 37 7.04 15.77 -7.79
N PHE A 38 6.61 14.51 -7.82
CA PHE A 38 7.51 13.39 -7.54
C PHE A 38 8.69 13.36 -8.52
N ALA A 39 8.40 13.50 -9.84
CA ALA A 39 9.44 13.53 -10.86
C ALA A 39 10.43 14.69 -10.65
N ARG A 40 9.93 15.92 -10.42
CA ARG A 40 10.76 17.10 -10.18
C ARG A 40 11.65 16.97 -8.93
N LEU A 41 11.16 16.34 -7.86
CA LEU A 41 11.98 16.09 -6.67
C LEU A 41 13.16 15.17 -6.99
N VAL A 42 12.89 14.07 -7.71
CA VAL A 42 13.95 13.12 -8.10
C VAL A 42 14.95 13.78 -9.06
N GLU A 43 14.48 14.51 -10.07
CA GLU A 43 15.32 15.25 -11.01
C GLU A 43 16.13 16.36 -10.31
N GLY A 44 15.58 16.95 -9.24
CA GLY A 44 16.25 17.91 -8.37
C GLY A 44 17.31 17.30 -7.43
N GLY A 45 17.60 16.00 -7.55
CA GLY A 45 18.65 15.33 -6.78
C GLY A 45 18.23 14.79 -5.42
N ALA A 46 16.93 14.81 -5.09
CA ALA A 46 16.46 14.16 -3.88
C ALA A 46 16.59 12.63 -4.00
N ASP A 47 17.12 12.01 -2.95
CA ASP A 47 17.27 10.57 -2.85
C ASP A 47 15.91 9.87 -3.07
N PRO A 48 15.75 9.06 -4.15
CA PRO A 48 14.50 8.36 -4.43
C PRO A 48 14.00 7.48 -3.29
N GLU A 49 14.87 6.97 -2.43
CA GLU A 49 14.48 6.15 -1.27
C GLU A 49 13.78 6.97 -0.18
N ARG A 50 13.94 8.29 -0.20
CA ARG A 50 13.33 9.24 0.75
C ARG A 50 12.02 9.83 0.25
N ILE A 51 11.60 9.49 -0.97
CA ILE A 51 10.35 9.96 -1.58
C ILE A 51 9.41 8.78 -1.75
N ALA A 52 8.13 8.95 -1.39
CA ALA A 52 7.10 7.95 -1.63
C ALA A 52 5.84 8.59 -2.19
N LEU A 53 5.25 7.96 -3.21
CA LEU A 53 3.92 8.28 -3.69
C LEU A 53 2.94 7.22 -3.18
N VAL A 54 2.08 7.61 -2.24
CA VAL A 54 1.09 6.72 -1.62
C VAL A 54 -0.27 6.91 -2.28
N VAL A 55 -0.86 5.81 -2.75
CA VAL A 55 -2.16 5.81 -3.44
C VAL A 55 -3.13 4.83 -2.80
N ARG A 56 -4.43 5.01 -3.07
CA ARG A 56 -5.47 4.17 -2.44
C ARG A 56 -5.55 2.76 -3.01
N THR A 57 -5.38 2.60 -4.32
CA THR A 57 -5.66 1.34 -5.02
C THR A 57 -4.45 0.80 -5.78
N ARG A 58 -4.42 -0.53 -5.97
CA ARG A 58 -3.40 -1.20 -6.81
C ARG A 58 -3.43 -0.70 -8.26
N ARG A 59 -4.62 -0.39 -8.78
CA ARG A 59 -4.80 0.20 -10.11
C ARG A 59 -4.15 1.59 -10.19
N ALA A 60 -4.41 2.46 -9.22
CA ALA A 60 -3.79 3.79 -9.16
C ALA A 60 -2.26 3.69 -9.06
N ARG A 61 -1.76 2.72 -8.29
CA ARG A 61 -0.32 2.45 -8.18
C ARG A 61 0.30 2.10 -9.53
N GLY A 62 -0.34 1.21 -10.27
CA GLY A 62 0.12 0.83 -11.61
C GLY A 62 0.09 1.99 -12.61
N LEU A 63 -0.97 2.82 -12.56
CA LEU A 63 -1.08 4.02 -13.40
C LEU A 63 0.00 5.05 -13.08
N ALA A 64 0.18 5.39 -11.81
CA ALA A 64 1.19 6.36 -11.38
C ALA A 64 2.61 5.88 -11.67
N ARG A 65 2.91 4.60 -11.45
CA ARG A 65 4.21 4.02 -11.79
C ARG A 65 4.49 4.11 -13.29
N ARG A 66 3.52 3.79 -14.16
CA ARG A 66 3.67 3.95 -15.61
C ARG A 66 3.88 5.40 -16.01
N ALA A 67 3.12 6.32 -15.42
CA ALA A 67 3.26 7.75 -15.69
C ALA A 67 4.66 8.27 -15.30
N LEU A 68 5.19 7.87 -14.15
CA LEU A 68 6.54 8.25 -13.70
C LEU A 68 7.63 7.67 -14.60
N LEU A 69 7.53 6.39 -14.96
CA LEU A 69 8.49 5.75 -15.87
C LEU A 69 8.50 6.39 -17.27
N ALA A 70 7.36 6.91 -17.72
CA ALA A 70 7.28 7.65 -18.97
C ALA A 70 7.75 9.11 -18.85
N ARG A 71 7.74 9.67 -17.64
CA ARG A 71 8.08 11.08 -17.37
C ARG A 71 9.56 11.30 -17.04
N VAL A 72 10.19 10.36 -16.34
CA VAL A 72 11.59 10.51 -15.89
C VAL A 72 12.50 9.72 -16.82
N SER A 73 13.48 10.41 -17.41
CA SER A 73 14.50 9.79 -18.26
C SER A 73 15.56 9.11 -17.40
N GLY A 74 15.75 7.80 -17.56
CA GLY A 74 16.81 7.04 -16.89
C GLY A 74 16.32 5.85 -16.05
N SER A 75 17.27 5.07 -15.54
CA SER A 75 16.95 3.99 -14.61
C SER A 75 16.60 4.59 -13.25
N LEU A 76 15.38 4.33 -12.78
CA LEU A 76 14.96 4.63 -11.42
C LEU A 76 15.01 3.34 -10.60
N PRO A 77 16.16 3.01 -9.97
CA PRO A 77 16.34 1.73 -9.29
C PRO A 77 15.29 1.48 -8.20
N ALA A 78 14.69 2.52 -7.61
CA ALA A 78 13.66 2.37 -6.58
C ALA A 78 12.53 3.43 -6.63
N LEU A 79 11.67 3.38 -7.65
CA LEU A 79 10.40 4.12 -7.62
C LEU A 79 9.47 3.61 -6.51
N ARG A 80 9.37 4.33 -5.38
CA ARG A 80 8.45 3.98 -4.30
C ARG A 80 7.04 4.52 -4.54
N VAL A 81 6.32 3.85 -5.44
CA VAL A 81 4.87 4.04 -5.63
C VAL A 81 4.14 2.88 -4.96
N VAL A 82 3.46 3.17 -3.85
CA VAL A 82 2.90 2.15 -2.94
C VAL A 82 1.44 2.44 -2.61
N THR A 83 0.70 1.40 -2.20
CA THR A 83 -0.58 1.61 -1.53
C THR A 83 -0.37 1.91 -0.05
N VAL A 84 -1.41 2.35 0.67
CA VAL A 84 -1.36 2.48 2.13
C VAL A 84 -0.92 1.17 2.79
N HIS A 85 -1.55 0.05 2.43
CA HIS A 85 -1.18 -1.28 2.92
C HIS A 85 0.25 -1.68 2.50
N GLY A 86 0.67 -1.33 1.28
CA GLY A 86 2.04 -1.59 0.83
C GLY A 86 3.08 -0.82 1.63
N LEU A 87 2.78 0.44 2.00
CA LEU A 87 3.63 1.23 2.89
C LEU A 87 3.68 0.63 4.30
N ALA A 88 2.52 0.26 4.86
CA ALA A 88 2.46 -0.37 6.17
C ALA A 88 3.28 -1.67 6.21
N TYR A 89 3.12 -2.53 5.19
CA TYR A 89 3.91 -3.75 5.05
C TYR A 89 5.41 -3.43 4.96
N HIS A 90 5.81 -2.47 4.14
CA HIS A 90 7.22 -2.06 4.05
C HIS A 90 7.80 -1.62 5.40
N VAL A 91 7.03 -0.85 6.19
CA VAL A 91 7.44 -0.41 7.53
C VAL A 91 7.60 -1.59 8.49
N VAL A 92 6.64 -2.52 8.50
CA VAL A 92 6.67 -3.72 9.34
C VAL A 92 7.83 -4.63 8.94
N SER A 93 7.97 -4.94 7.66
CA SER A 93 9.04 -5.79 7.13
C SER A 93 10.43 -5.18 7.31
N ALA A 94 10.57 -3.86 7.34
CA ALA A 94 11.85 -3.22 7.66
C ALA A 94 12.19 -3.24 9.16
N ARG A 95 11.21 -3.50 10.04
CA ARG A 95 11.34 -3.42 11.50
C ARG A 95 10.97 -4.72 12.21
N PHE A 96 10.83 -5.82 11.49
CA PHE A 96 10.29 -7.09 11.99
C PHE A 96 10.99 -7.56 13.28
N ALA A 97 12.32 -7.44 13.35
CA ALA A 97 13.10 -7.84 14.51
C ALA A 97 12.75 -7.04 15.77
N ARG A 98 12.46 -5.74 15.64
CA ARG A 98 12.02 -4.89 16.76
C ARG A 98 10.61 -5.23 17.25
N LEU A 99 9.83 -5.89 16.41
CA LEU A 99 8.48 -6.37 16.73
C LEU A 99 8.50 -7.81 17.28
N GLY A 100 9.68 -8.40 17.49
CA GLY A 100 9.84 -9.77 18.01
C GLY A 100 9.72 -10.88 16.96
N TYR A 101 9.63 -10.54 15.67
CA TYR A 101 9.64 -11.56 14.61
C TYR A 101 11.06 -12.00 14.27
N ARG A 102 11.21 -13.29 13.91
CA ARG A 102 12.48 -13.85 13.40
C ARG A 102 12.77 -13.48 11.95
N GLU A 103 11.72 -13.21 11.19
CA GLU A 103 11.77 -12.82 9.78
C GLU A 103 10.57 -11.90 9.48
N PRO A 104 10.56 -11.16 8.34
CA PRO A 104 9.41 -10.36 7.95
C PRO A 104 8.13 -11.22 7.89
N PRO A 105 7.03 -10.81 8.55
CA PRO A 105 5.81 -11.59 8.56
C PRO A 105 5.21 -11.67 7.15
N PRO A 106 4.75 -12.84 6.69
CA PRO A 106 4.12 -12.97 5.38
C PRO A 106 2.74 -12.32 5.36
N VAL A 107 2.33 -11.78 4.20
CA VAL A 107 0.94 -11.36 3.98
C VAL A 107 0.13 -12.58 3.58
N LEU A 108 -0.82 -12.98 4.43
CA LEU A 108 -1.70 -14.10 4.14
C LEU A 108 -2.72 -13.71 3.05
N SER A 109 -2.81 -14.54 2.00
CA SER A 109 -3.92 -14.46 1.06
C SER A 109 -5.22 -14.94 1.70
N ALA A 110 -6.36 -14.68 1.07
CA ALA A 110 -7.65 -15.19 1.54
C ALA A 110 -7.66 -16.73 1.65
N VAL A 111 -6.94 -17.41 0.75
CA VAL A 111 -6.79 -18.87 0.76
C VAL A 111 -5.91 -19.34 1.90
N ASP A 112 -4.80 -18.63 2.16
CA ASP A 112 -3.90 -18.95 3.29
C ASP A 112 -4.62 -18.72 4.62
N GLN A 113 -5.37 -17.62 4.75
CA GLN A 113 -6.18 -17.34 5.93
C GLN A 113 -7.22 -18.45 6.16
N PHE A 114 -7.95 -18.85 5.12
CA PHE A 114 -8.94 -19.93 5.23
C PHE A 114 -8.29 -21.25 5.64
N SER A 115 -7.16 -21.59 5.01
CA SER A 115 -6.42 -22.81 5.32
C SER A 115 -5.91 -22.80 6.75
N LYS A 116 -5.42 -21.65 7.23
CA LYS A 116 -4.90 -21.51 8.60
C LYS A 116 -6.02 -21.59 9.64
N VAL A 117 -7.16 -20.91 9.41
CA VAL A 117 -8.32 -21.01 10.30
C VAL A 117 -8.82 -22.46 10.36
N GLY A 118 -8.96 -23.14 9.23
CA GLY A 118 -9.37 -24.54 9.20
C GLY A 118 -8.35 -25.53 9.81
N GLU A 119 -7.06 -25.20 9.79
CA GLU A 119 -6.03 -25.95 10.54
C GLU A 119 -6.21 -25.77 12.05
N LEU A 120 -6.35 -24.52 12.51
CA LEU A 120 -6.53 -24.20 13.93
C LEU A 120 -7.79 -24.88 14.48
N MET A 121 -8.93 -24.77 13.78
CA MET A 121 -10.20 -25.36 14.22
C MET A 121 -10.17 -26.89 14.32
N ARG A 122 -9.39 -27.57 13.47
CA ARG A 122 -9.21 -29.03 13.56
C ARG A 122 -8.34 -29.45 14.75
N GLY A 123 -7.55 -28.53 15.31
CA GLY A 123 -6.76 -28.75 16.51
C GLY A 123 -7.53 -28.49 17.81
N GLU A 124 -8.72 -27.90 17.73
CA GLU A 124 -9.56 -27.58 18.88
C GLU A 124 -10.34 -28.81 19.37
N ASP A 125 -10.61 -28.86 20.68
CA ASP A 125 -11.49 -29.85 21.28
C ASP A 125 -12.96 -29.38 21.21
N PRO A 126 -13.87 -30.12 20.53
CA PRO A 126 -15.28 -29.77 20.47
C PRO A 126 -15.95 -29.60 21.84
N ALA A 127 -15.50 -30.30 22.89
CA ALA A 127 -16.07 -30.15 24.23
C ALA A 127 -15.73 -28.78 24.86
N SER A 128 -14.66 -28.13 24.40
CA SER A 128 -14.28 -26.77 24.81
C SER A 128 -15.13 -25.67 24.13
N TRP A 129 -16.04 -26.05 23.22
CA TRP A 129 -16.89 -25.15 22.45
C TRP A 129 -18.39 -25.43 22.70
N PRO A 130 -18.98 -24.90 23.79
CA PRO A 130 -20.32 -25.28 24.26
C PRO A 130 -21.45 -25.05 23.25
N ALA A 131 -21.32 -24.03 22.39
CA ALA A 131 -22.33 -23.68 21.39
C ALA A 131 -22.01 -24.18 19.98
N TYR A 132 -20.72 -24.31 19.63
CA TYR A 132 -20.29 -24.49 18.23
C TYR A 132 -19.36 -25.69 18.01
N GLY A 133 -19.16 -26.56 19.00
CA GLY A 133 -18.22 -27.69 18.89
C GLY A 133 -18.51 -28.62 17.70
N SER A 134 -19.78 -28.87 17.39
CA SER A 134 -20.19 -29.66 16.23
C SER A 134 -19.89 -28.99 14.88
N MET A 135 -19.66 -27.67 14.87
CA MET A 135 -19.40 -26.89 13.67
C MET A 135 -17.91 -26.78 13.32
N LEU A 136 -17.00 -27.17 14.22
CA LEU A 136 -15.54 -27.01 14.04
C LEU A 136 -15.00 -27.71 12.78
N GLY A 137 -15.62 -28.81 12.33
CA GLY A 137 -15.25 -29.51 11.09
C GLY A 137 -15.88 -28.91 9.82
N LEU A 138 -16.82 -27.97 9.93
CA LEU A 138 -17.56 -27.44 8.80
C LEU A 138 -16.77 -26.34 8.10
N ARG A 139 -16.55 -26.51 6.79
CA ARG A 139 -15.92 -25.48 5.94
C ARG A 139 -16.63 -24.13 6.02
N GLY A 140 -17.96 -24.12 6.10
CA GLY A 140 -18.75 -22.90 6.20
C GLY A 140 -18.49 -22.13 7.50
N PHE A 141 -18.30 -22.84 8.61
CA PHE A 141 -17.99 -22.20 9.89
C PHE A 141 -16.58 -21.59 9.89
N ALA A 142 -15.60 -22.29 9.30
CA ALA A 142 -14.25 -21.74 9.11
C ALA A 142 -14.23 -20.49 8.22
N ASP A 143 -15.06 -20.44 7.18
CA ASP A 143 -15.15 -19.25 6.33
C ASP A 143 -15.82 -18.06 7.04
N GLN A 144 -16.83 -18.31 7.89
CA GLN A 144 -17.44 -17.25 8.70
C GLN A 144 -16.46 -16.66 9.71
N LEU A 145 -15.71 -17.50 10.42
CA LEU A 145 -14.70 -17.04 11.40
C LEU A 145 -13.57 -16.25 10.74
N ARG A 146 -13.17 -16.63 9.52
CA ARG A 146 -12.16 -15.88 8.74
C ARG A 146 -12.60 -14.46 8.39
N GLN A 147 -13.90 -14.21 8.28
CA GLN A 147 -14.46 -12.93 7.85
C GLN A 147 -14.76 -11.97 9.00
N PHE A 148 -14.73 -12.47 10.25
CA PHE A 148 -14.91 -11.70 11.48
C PHE A 148 -13.60 -11.02 11.89
#